data_AF-A0A838U361-F1
#
_entry.id   AF-A0A838U361-F1
#
_cell.length_a   1.000
_cell.length_b   1.000
_cell.length_c   1.000
_cell.angle_alpha   90.00
_cell.angle_beta   90.00
_cell.angle_gamma   90.00
#
_symmetry.space_group_name_H-M   'P 1'
#
loop_
_entity.id
_entity.type
_entity.pdbx_description
1 polymer ?
#
loop_
_entity_poly.entity_id
_entity_poly.type
_entity_poly.pdbx_seq_one_letter_code
_entity_poly.pdbx_strand_id
1 'polypeptide(L)'
;MQKYNPKKISSKTTSILEYIIDETAIKVGSELVWLWIAIELEIKEILGISISKELNMFVTETFISSLIKIHGKHNISTDGGTWYPQAFRFPKLKHHLHSSYEKSLIERTIQYVKDRTEGFDDYFPWKKKKLQTKTCKELVESICGLS
;
A
#
# COMPACT_ATOMS: atom_id res chain seq x y z
N MET A 1 -30.27 -1.94 -21.33
CA MET A 1 -29.68 -0.87 -20.50
C MET A 1 -29.93 -1.19 -19.04
N GLN A 2 -28.95 -1.77 -18.33
CA GLN A 2 -29.07 -2.13 -16.92
C GLN A 2 -28.53 -0.96 -16.08
N LYS A 3 -29.43 -0.25 -15.39
CA LYS A 3 -29.07 0.89 -14.53
C LYS A 3 -28.48 0.37 -13.22
N TYR A 4 -27.14 0.38 -13.11
CA TYR A 4 -26.45 0.13 -11.85
C TYR A 4 -26.68 1.30 -10.89
N ASN A 5 -27.25 1.00 -9.72
CA ASN A 5 -27.48 1.97 -8.65
C ASN A 5 -26.61 1.55 -7.45
N PRO A 6 -25.45 2.18 -7.21
CA PRO A 6 -24.56 1.78 -6.12
C PRO A 6 -25.24 2.08 -4.78
N LYS A 7 -25.77 1.03 -4.13
CA LYS A 7 -26.08 1.08 -2.70
C LYS A 7 -24.75 1.26 -1.98
N LYS A 8 -24.63 2.30 -1.14
CA LYS A 8 -23.49 2.48 -0.22
C LYS A 8 -23.26 1.15 0.49
N ILE A 9 -22.15 0.49 0.17
CA ILE A 9 -21.67 -0.67 0.92
C ILE A 9 -21.46 -0.15 2.33
N SER A 10 -22.29 -0.59 3.28
CA SER A 10 -22.11 -0.19 4.68
C SER A 10 -20.71 -0.60 5.08
N SER A 11 -19.89 0.36 5.48
CA SER A 11 -18.57 0.11 6.03
C SER A 11 -18.74 -0.82 7.23
N LYS A 12 -18.45 -2.11 7.05
CA LYS A 12 -18.20 -3.01 8.17
C LYS A 12 -17.11 -2.31 8.97
N THR A 13 -17.37 -1.95 10.21
CA THR A 13 -16.31 -1.58 11.15
C THR A 13 -15.50 -2.85 11.41
N THR A 14 -14.57 -3.14 10.51
CA THR A 14 -13.51 -4.11 10.75
C THR A 14 -12.66 -3.57 11.88
N SER A 15 -12.62 -4.30 13.00
CA SER A 15 -11.70 -3.95 14.08
C SER A 15 -10.30 -4.24 13.59
N ILE A 16 -9.59 -3.19 13.21
CA ILE A 16 -8.17 -3.27 12.87
C ILE A 16 -7.44 -3.58 14.17
N LEU A 17 -6.68 -4.68 14.18
CA LEU A 17 -5.88 -5.08 15.32
C LEU A 17 -4.51 -4.41 15.25
N GLU A 18 -3.88 -4.44 14.08
CA GLU A 18 -2.56 -3.89 13.85
C GLU A 18 -2.33 -3.59 12.36
N TYR A 19 -1.53 -2.55 12.09
CA TYR A 19 -1.00 -2.30 10.76
C TYR A 19 0.33 -3.03 10.56
N ILE A 20 0.38 -3.88 9.54
CA ILE A 20 1.65 -4.41 9.03
C ILE A 20 2.01 -3.58 7.81
N ILE A 21 3.13 -2.87 7.88
CA ILE A 21 3.59 -1.98 6.81
C ILE A 21 4.94 -2.44 6.31
N ASP A 22 5.07 -2.51 4.98
CA ASP A 22 6.32 -2.80 4.31
C ASP A 22 6.38 -2.03 2.99
N GLU A 23 7.59 -1.93 2.45
CA GLU A 23 7.84 -1.33 1.16
C GLU A 23 8.61 -2.27 0.24
N THR A 24 8.36 -2.16 -1.05
CA THR A 24 9.07 -2.95 -2.04
C THR A 24 9.37 -2.11 -3.27
N ALA A 25 10.57 -2.28 -3.81
CA ALA A 25 10.91 -1.67 -5.08
C ALA A 25 10.25 -2.46 -6.22
N ILE A 26 9.53 -1.76 -7.08
CA ILE A 26 8.95 -2.30 -8.32
C ILE A 26 9.52 -1.54 -9.51
N LYS A 27 9.68 -2.24 -10.63
CA LYS A 27 10.12 -1.64 -11.90
C LYS A 27 8.90 -1.30 -12.72
N VAL A 28 8.79 -0.05 -13.16
CA VAL A 28 7.72 0.45 -14.02
C VAL A 28 8.37 1.01 -15.28
N GLY A 29 8.31 0.26 -16.38
CA GLY A 29 9.05 0.57 -17.60
C GLY A 29 10.56 0.60 -17.36
N SER A 30 11.18 1.78 -17.45
CA SER A 30 12.62 1.99 -17.21
C SER A 30 12.95 2.59 -15.84
N GLU A 31 11.95 2.91 -15.02
CA GLU A 31 12.13 3.55 -13.70
C GLU A 31 11.91 2.53 -12.58
N LEU A 32 12.65 2.67 -11.48
CA LEU A 32 12.42 1.96 -10.23
C LEU A 32 11.63 2.88 -9.30
N VAL A 33 10.52 2.39 -8.73
CA VAL A 33 9.69 3.13 -7.78
C VAL A 33 9.41 2.29 -6.54
N TRP A 34 9.20 2.96 -5.41
CA TRP A 34 8.87 2.33 -4.14
C TRP A 34 7.36 2.23 -3.97
N LEU A 35 6.88 1.01 -3.80
CA LEU A 35 5.51 0.68 -3.48
C LEU A 35 5.39 0.43 -1.97
N TRP A 36 4.57 1.22 -1.31
CA TRP A 36 4.22 1.07 0.10
C TRP A 36 2.91 0.30 0.20
N ILE A 37 2.87 -0.68 1.10
CA ILE A 37 1.68 -1.49 1.34
C ILE A 37 1.43 -1.54 2.85
N ALA A 38 0.18 -1.35 3.24
CA ALA A 38 -0.29 -1.58 4.59
C ALA A 38 -1.41 -2.62 4.57
N ILE A 39 -1.31 -3.64 5.43
CA ILE A 39 -2.35 -4.65 5.63
C ILE A 39 -2.79 -4.73 7.08
N GLU A 40 -3.97 -5.29 7.28
CA GLU A 40 -4.49 -5.67 8.59
C GLU A 40 -4.02 -7.09 8.95
N LEU A 41 -3.64 -7.32 10.22
CA LEU A 41 -3.03 -8.57 10.69
C LEU A 41 -3.98 -9.80 10.70
N GLU A 42 -5.24 -9.66 11.13
CA GLU A 42 -6.19 -10.78 11.23
C GLU A 42 -6.97 -11.07 9.93
N ILE A 43 -7.59 -10.05 9.35
CA ILE A 43 -8.44 -10.17 8.16
C ILE A 43 -7.64 -10.14 6.86
N LYS A 44 -6.36 -9.73 6.92
CA LYS A 44 -5.42 -9.71 5.79
C LYS A 44 -5.88 -8.83 4.63
N GLU A 45 -6.68 -7.80 4.94
CA GLU A 45 -7.13 -6.81 3.97
C GLU A 45 -6.05 -5.77 3.74
N ILE A 46 -5.92 -5.32 2.49
CA ILE A 46 -5.06 -4.20 2.14
C ILE A 46 -5.74 -2.91 2.59
N LEU A 47 -5.13 -2.21 3.54
CA LEU A 47 -5.64 -0.98 4.14
C LEU A 47 -5.19 0.27 3.38
N GLY A 48 -4.04 0.19 2.71
CA GLY A 48 -3.52 1.29 1.91
C GLY A 48 -2.37 0.87 1.01
N ILE A 49 -2.30 1.51 -0.16
CA ILE A 49 -1.20 1.39 -1.12
C ILE A 49 -0.78 2.81 -1.49
N SER A 50 0.53 3.05 -1.56
CA SER A 50 1.08 4.30 -2.08
C SER A 50 2.32 4.05 -2.92
N ILE A 51 2.60 4.95 -3.86
CA ILE A 51 3.81 4.89 -4.69
C ILE A 51 4.62 6.15 -4.46
N SER A 52 5.93 5.99 -4.39
CA SER A 52 6.88 7.10 -4.22
C SER A 52 8.15 6.84 -5.03
N LYS A 53 8.82 7.92 -5.44
CA LYS A 53 10.14 7.81 -6.09
C LYS A 53 11.27 7.65 -5.08
N GLU A 54 11.04 8.06 -3.84
CA GLU A 54 12.04 8.14 -2.80
C GLU A 54 11.60 7.35 -1.57
N LEU A 55 12.58 6.73 -0.92
CA LEU A 55 12.41 6.06 0.36
C LEU A 55 13.01 6.94 1.45
N ASN A 56 12.16 7.76 2.07
CA ASN A 56 12.60 8.73 3.07
C ASN A 56 11.54 8.92 4.17
N MET A 57 11.99 9.55 5.25
CA MET A 57 11.22 9.84 6.45
C MET A 57 9.87 10.52 6.18
N PHE A 58 9.85 11.53 5.31
CA PHE A 58 8.66 12.35 5.04
C PHE A 58 7.62 11.57 4.25
N VAL A 59 8.07 10.72 3.32
CA VAL A 59 7.19 9.81 2.57
C VAL A 59 6.54 8.82 3.52
N THR A 60 7.32 8.21 4.42
CA THR A 60 6.82 7.28 5.44
C THR A 60 5.82 7.94 6.37
N GLU A 61 6.11 9.14 6.87
CA GLU A 61 5.20 9.92 7.73
C GLU A 61 3.89 10.25 7.01
N THR A 62 3.96 10.66 5.75
CA THR A 62 2.78 10.98 4.94
C THR A 62 1.91 9.74 4.73
N PHE A 63 2.52 8.59 4.43
CA PHE A 63 1.82 7.33 4.25
C PHE A 63 1.11 6.90 5.54
N ILE A 64 1.82 6.87 6.67
CA ILE A 64 1.25 6.50 7.98
C ILE A 64 0.13 7.46 8.38
N SER A 65 0.32 8.77 8.19
CA SER A 65 -0.70 9.77 8.49
C SER A 65 -1.97 9.56 7.67
N SER A 66 -1.84 9.13 6.41
CA SER A 66 -2.98 8.80 5.55
C SER A 66 -3.77 7.60 6.09
N LEU A 67 -3.08 6.56 6.56
CA LEU A 67 -3.72 5.39 7.19
C LEU A 67 -4.47 5.80 8.45
N ILE A 68 -3.82 6.56 9.34
CA ILE A 68 -4.43 6.99 10.61
C ILE A 68 -5.67 7.85 10.39
N LYS A 69 -5.64 8.71 9.37
CA LYS A 69 -6.77 9.57 9.03
C LYS A 69 -8.01 8.77 8.59
N ILE A 70 -7.83 7.64 7.91
CA ILE A 70 -8.93 6.82 7.38
C ILE A 70 -9.39 5.78 8.40
N HIS A 71 -8.42 5.12 9.05
CA HIS A 71 -8.61 3.88 9.79
C HIS A 71 -8.39 4.04 11.30
N GLY A 72 -7.95 5.21 11.76
CA GLY A 72 -7.68 5.51 13.16
C GLY A 72 -6.29 5.11 13.62
N LYS A 73 -6.02 5.25 14.91
CA LYS A 73 -4.70 5.01 15.48
C LYS A 73 -4.60 3.55 15.98
N HIS A 74 -3.66 2.79 15.42
CA HIS A 74 -3.41 1.38 15.77
C HIS A 74 -1.91 1.12 15.98
N ASN A 75 -1.58 -0.07 16.49
CA ASN A 75 -0.19 -0.51 16.57
C ASN A 75 0.37 -0.72 15.16
N ILE A 76 1.70 -0.67 15.03
CA ILE A 76 2.38 -0.85 13.76
C ILE A 76 3.51 -1.87 13.90
N SER A 77 3.55 -2.80 12.96
CA SER A 77 4.66 -3.71 12.74
C SER A 77 5.38 -3.36 11.43
N THR A 78 6.71 -3.23 11.46
CA THR A 78 7.57 -2.97 10.26
C THR A 78 8.88 -3.75 10.28
N ASP A 79 9.60 -3.76 9.16
CA ASP A 79 10.88 -4.48 8.98
C ASP A 79 12.09 -3.85 9.71
N GLY A 80 11.93 -2.63 10.25
CA GLY A 80 12.98 -1.89 10.94
C GLY A 80 13.78 -0.92 10.06
N GLY A 81 13.31 -0.61 8.85
CA GLY A 81 13.89 0.41 7.97
C GLY A 81 14.20 1.74 8.66
N THR A 82 15.30 2.38 8.26
CA THR A 82 15.83 3.59 8.93
C THR A 82 14.92 4.84 8.82
N TRP A 83 13.93 4.83 7.93
CA TRP A 83 12.95 5.90 7.70
C TRP A 83 11.73 5.83 8.63
N TYR A 84 11.53 4.73 9.36
CA TYR A 84 10.39 4.55 10.26
C TYR A 84 10.45 5.32 11.60
N PRO A 85 11.60 5.43 12.30
CA PRO A 85 11.64 5.92 13.67
C PRO A 85 11.05 7.31 13.91
N GLN A 86 11.24 8.30 13.01
CA GLN A 86 10.62 9.61 13.24
C GLN A 86 9.14 9.65 12.85
N ALA A 87 8.71 8.81 11.89
CA ALA A 87 7.31 8.75 11.45
C ALA A 87 6.35 8.30 12.57
N PHE A 88 6.84 7.51 13.54
CA PHE A 88 6.04 7.09 14.70
C PHE A 88 6.09 8.07 15.88
N ARG A 89 7.10 8.93 15.94
CA ARG A 89 7.39 9.78 17.09
C ARG A 89 6.33 10.86 17.30
N PHE A 90 5.90 11.51 16.22
CA PHE A 90 4.85 12.54 16.25
C PHE A 90 3.47 11.97 16.62
N PRO A 91 2.97 10.91 15.96
CA PRO A 91 1.68 10.33 16.29
C PRO A 91 1.70 9.47 17.58
N LYS A 92 2.87 9.25 18.20
CA LYS A 92 3.06 8.40 19.41
C LYS A 92 2.50 6.99 19.21
N LEU A 93 2.83 6.35 18.10
CA LEU A 93 2.37 5.01 17.77
C LEU A 93 3.20 3.97 18.52
N LYS A 94 2.57 2.86 18.93
CA LYS A 94 3.32 1.70 19.40
C LYS A 94 3.85 0.98 18.17
N HIS A 95 5.16 0.79 18.13
CA HIS A 95 5.86 0.14 17.03
C HIS A 95 6.64 -1.07 17.55
N HIS A 96 6.61 -2.15 16.79
CA HIS A 96 7.55 -3.26 16.94
C HIS A 96 8.04 -3.76 15.59
N LEU A 97 9.09 -4.57 15.63
CA LEU A 97 9.60 -5.24 14.45
C LEU A 97 8.74 -6.43 14.08
N HIS A 98 8.67 -6.73 12.79
CA HIS A 98 7.96 -7.90 12.28
C HIS A 98 8.33 -9.19 13.02
N SER A 99 7.32 -9.91 13.49
CA SER A 99 7.45 -11.33 13.78
C SER A 99 7.58 -12.14 12.49
N SER A 100 8.02 -13.40 12.58
CA SER A 100 8.06 -14.30 11.41
C SER A 100 6.68 -14.45 10.75
N TYR A 101 5.60 -14.32 11.52
CA TYR A 101 4.23 -14.40 11.02
C TYR A 101 3.85 -13.16 10.22
N GLU A 102 4.06 -11.95 10.78
CA GLU A 102 3.77 -10.69 10.10
C GLU A 102 4.56 -10.57 8.80
N LYS A 103 5.85 -10.93 8.83
CA LYS A 103 6.72 -10.93 7.66
C LYS A 103 6.17 -11.85 6.57
N SER A 104 5.76 -13.07 6.92
CA SER A 104 5.17 -14.02 5.97
C SER A 104 3.89 -13.48 5.32
N LEU A 105 3.05 -12.78 6.08
CA LEU A 105 1.80 -12.20 5.56
C LEU A 105 2.05 -11.06 4.58
N ILE A 106 2.95 -10.12 4.92
CA ILE A 106 3.21 -8.97 4.07
C ILE A 106 3.97 -9.36 2.80
N GLU A 107 4.94 -10.28 2.90
CA GLU A 107 5.63 -10.83 1.72
C GLU A 107 4.66 -11.52 0.77
N ARG A 108 3.70 -12.30 1.31
CA ARG A 108 2.66 -12.94 0.50
C ARG A 108 1.76 -11.91 -0.20
N THR A 109 1.41 -10.83 0.47
CA THR A 109 0.63 -9.73 -0.10
C THR A 109 1.40 -9.00 -1.19
N ILE A 110 2.68 -8.69 -0.95
CA ILE A 110 3.57 -8.08 -1.95
C ILE A 110 3.63 -8.93 -3.20
N GLN A 111 3.79 -10.25 -3.06
CA GLN A 111 3.81 -11.15 -4.20
C GLN A 111 2.49 -11.11 -4.97
N TYR A 112 1.35 -11.15 -4.27
CA TYR A 112 0.04 -11.04 -4.91
C TYR A 112 -0.14 -9.73 -5.69
N VAL A 113 0.37 -8.61 -5.15
CA VAL A 113 0.34 -7.32 -5.84
C VAL A 113 1.24 -7.35 -7.08
N LYS A 114 2.44 -7.92 -6.98
CA LYS A 114 3.36 -8.10 -8.11
C LYS A 114 2.72 -8.93 -9.22
N ASP A 115 2.16 -10.09 -8.90
CA ASP A 115 1.49 -10.99 -9.83
C ASP A 115 0.34 -10.28 -10.59
N ARG A 116 -0.39 -9.38 -9.90
CA ARG A 116 -1.45 -8.58 -10.53
C ARG A 116 -0.93 -7.46 -11.42
N THR A 117 0.16 -6.80 -11.02
CA THR A 117 0.77 -5.74 -11.83
C THR A 117 1.48 -6.27 -13.07
N GLU A 118 1.97 -7.52 -13.03
CA GLU A 118 2.56 -8.19 -14.20
C GLU A 118 1.53 -8.29 -15.34
N GLY A 119 0.31 -8.70 -15.02
CA GLY A 119 -0.79 -8.72 -16.00
C GLY A 119 -1.12 -7.33 -16.57
N PHE A 120 -0.96 -6.25 -15.80
CA PHE A 120 -1.23 -4.90 -16.31
C PHE A 120 -0.26 -4.48 -17.41
N ASP A 121 1.04 -4.77 -17.25
CA ASP A 121 2.06 -4.49 -18.28
C ASP A 121 1.77 -5.29 -19.58
N ASP A 122 1.23 -6.50 -19.45
CA ASP A 122 0.84 -7.35 -20.59
C ASP A 122 -0.42 -6.86 -21.31
N TYR A 123 -1.46 -6.44 -20.59
CA TYR A 123 -2.73 -6.00 -21.17
C TYR A 123 -2.71 -4.56 -21.70
N PHE A 124 -1.84 -3.70 -21.15
CA PHE A 124 -1.66 -2.31 -21.60
C PHE A 124 -0.21 -2.06 -22.02
N PRO A 125 0.23 -2.55 -23.19
CA PRO A 125 1.57 -2.29 -23.71
C PRO A 125 1.73 -0.79 -24.00
N TRP A 126 2.21 -0.06 -22.99
CA TRP A 126 2.28 1.40 -22.99
C TRP A 126 3.14 1.90 -24.16
N LYS A 127 2.51 2.64 -25.10
CA LYS A 127 3.22 3.30 -26.21
C LYS A 127 4.23 4.27 -25.62
N LYS A 128 5.52 4.01 -25.88
CA LYS A 128 6.68 4.85 -25.54
C LYS A 128 6.54 6.28 -26.07
N LYS A 129 5.82 7.16 -25.37
CA LYS A 129 6.01 8.62 -25.39
C LYS A 129 5.04 9.31 -24.43
N LYS A 130 5.64 9.96 -23.42
CA LYS A 130 5.05 10.97 -22.52
C LYS A 130 3.88 10.50 -21.66
N LEU A 131 4.16 10.13 -20.41
CA LEU A 131 3.63 10.80 -19.22
C LEU A 131 4.16 10.12 -17.94
N GLN A 132 5.06 10.76 -17.21
CA GLN A 132 5.64 10.21 -15.95
C GLN A 132 4.71 10.33 -14.73
N THR A 133 3.54 10.96 -14.86
CA THR A 133 2.68 11.32 -13.71
C THR A 133 1.33 10.60 -13.65
N LYS A 134 0.87 9.95 -14.74
CA LYS A 134 -0.39 9.17 -14.74
C LYS A 134 -0.19 7.70 -14.36
N THR A 135 1.00 7.16 -14.62
CA THR A 135 1.32 5.73 -14.49
C THR A 135 1.16 5.19 -13.07
N CYS A 136 1.56 5.95 -12.04
CA CYS A 136 1.45 5.49 -10.66
C CYS A 136 -0.02 5.42 -10.18
N LYS A 137 -0.88 6.33 -10.66
CA LYS A 137 -2.29 6.33 -10.26
C LYS A 137 -3.05 5.16 -10.89
N GLU A 138 -2.80 4.90 -12.16
CA GLU A 138 -3.41 3.78 -12.90
C GLU A 138 -2.91 2.42 -12.39
N LEU A 139 -1.65 2.31 -11.97
CA LEU A 139 -1.15 1.11 -11.28
C LEU A 139 -1.89 0.86 -9.96
N VAL A 140 -2.10 1.89 -9.14
CA VAL A 140 -2.88 1.77 -7.89
C VAL A 140 -4.33 1.38 -8.20
N GLU A 141 -4.96 2.01 -9.20
CA GLU A 141 -6.33 1.67 -9.63
C GLU A 141 -6.44 0.22 -10.15
N SER A 142 -5.44 -0.26 -10.89
CA SER A 142 -5.36 -1.66 -11.35
C SER A 142 -5.20 -2.65 -10.20
N ILE A 143 -4.35 -2.34 -9.20
CA ILE A 143 -4.18 -3.19 -8.01
C ILE A 143 -5.47 -3.24 -7.18
N CYS A 144 -6.15 -2.10 -7.04
CA CYS A 144 -7.40 -1.99 -6.28
C CYS A 144 -8.63 -2.51 -7.04
N GLY A 145 -8.51 -2.90 -8.32
CA GLY A 145 -9.64 -3.39 -9.13
C GLY A 145 -10.73 -2.33 -9.37
N LEU A 146 -10.37 -1.06 -9.37
CA LEU A 146 -11.27 0.06 -9.65
C LEU A 146 -11.18 0.39 -11.14
N SER A 147 -11.95 -0.31 -11.97
CA SER A 147 -12.17 0.01 -13.39
C SER A 147 -13.59 0.49 -13.68
#